data_AF-A0A7W9TVL1-F1
#
_entry.id   AF-A0A7W9TVL1-F1
#
_cell.length_a   1.000
_cell.length_b   1.000
_cell.length_c   1.000
_cell.angle_alpha   90.00
_cell.angle_beta   90.00
_cell.angle_gamma   90.00
#
_symmetry.space_group_name_H-M   'P 1'
#
loop_
_entity.id
_entity.type
_entity.pdbx_description
1 polymer ?
#
loop_
_entity_poly.entity_id
_entity_poly.type
_entity_poly.pdbx_seq_one_letter_code
_entity_poly.pdbx_strand_id
1 'polypeptide(L)'
;MNLQSADIPMLNETELREQYAQLQQRALRVGSHGQSRIDQLAAAMQSPPNDRADDYLRPLKGATDDAMAAVLSYHRALPFLETANSLIESLAQPSPSADDEEWRDQLLFRLAEVLEVAADLISEGEAQLEHGAGVELPGSFL
;
A
#
# COMPACT_ATOMS: atom_id res chain seq x y z
N MET A 1 3.81 -33.16 22.54
CA MET A 1 3.23 -31.81 22.70
C MET A 1 2.81 -31.37 21.32
N ASN A 2 1.51 -31.28 21.05
CA ASN A 2 0.97 -30.82 19.78
C ASN A 2 0.94 -29.29 19.82
N LEU A 3 1.71 -28.63 18.96
CA LEU A 3 1.54 -27.21 18.68
C LEU A 3 0.36 -27.10 17.72
N GLN A 4 -0.76 -26.56 18.22
CA GLN A 4 -1.84 -26.07 17.38
C GLN A 4 -1.25 -25.01 16.46
N SER A 5 -1.04 -25.36 15.18
CA SER A 5 -0.97 -24.36 14.12
C SER A 5 -2.28 -23.58 14.19
N ALA A 6 -2.20 -22.27 14.40
CA ALA A 6 -3.36 -21.42 14.31
C ALA A 6 -4.01 -21.66 12.93
N ASP A 7 -5.28 -22.07 12.93
CA ASP A 7 -6.13 -22.14 11.74
C ASP A 7 -6.33 -20.72 11.20
N ILE A 8 -5.31 -20.18 10.53
CA ILE A 8 -5.53 -19.16 9.51
C ILE A 8 -6.12 -19.95 8.34
N PRO A 9 -7.35 -19.67 7.88
CA PRO A 9 -7.85 -20.29 6.67
C PRO A 9 -6.85 -19.92 5.56
N MET A 10 -6.07 -20.89 5.09
CA MET A 10 -5.18 -20.68 3.95
C MET A 10 -6.06 -20.31 2.77
N LEU A 11 -5.96 -19.06 2.33
CA LEU A 11 -6.61 -18.61 1.12
C LEU A 11 -6.20 -19.53 -0.03
N ASN A 12 -7.16 -19.96 -0.83
CA ASN A 12 -6.88 -20.72 -2.02
C ASN A 12 -6.23 -19.81 -3.09
N GLU A 13 -5.67 -20.41 -4.14
CA GLU A 13 -4.96 -19.64 -5.17
C GLU A 13 -5.83 -18.57 -5.83
N THR A 14 -7.12 -18.83 -6.06
CA THR A 14 -8.03 -17.85 -6.65
C THR A 14 -8.19 -16.65 -5.72
N GLU A 15 -8.38 -16.88 -4.42
CA GLU A 15 -8.48 -15.84 -3.41
C GLU A 15 -7.17 -15.03 -3.30
N LEU A 16 -6.01 -15.68 -3.36
CA LEU A 16 -4.71 -14.99 -3.35
C LEU A 16 -4.51 -14.13 -4.60
N ARG A 17 -4.94 -14.60 -5.79
CA ARG A 17 -4.90 -13.82 -7.03
C ARG A 17 -5.83 -12.61 -6.97
N GLU A 18 -7.02 -12.76 -6.40
CA GLU A 18 -7.95 -11.66 -6.18
C GLU A 18 -7.38 -10.64 -5.19
N GLN A 19 -6.81 -11.10 -4.08
CA GLN A 19 -6.14 -10.24 -3.10
C GLN A 19 -4.99 -9.46 -3.75
N TYR A 20 -4.13 -10.12 -4.53
CA TYR A 20 -3.08 -9.46 -5.29
C TYR A 20 -3.61 -8.35 -6.20
N ALA A 21 -4.65 -8.64 -7.00
CA ALA A 21 -5.25 -7.65 -7.89
C ALA A 21 -5.83 -6.45 -7.11
N GLN A 22 -6.49 -6.70 -5.98
CA GLN A 22 -7.00 -5.65 -5.09
C GLN A 22 -5.85 -4.80 -4.51
N LEU A 23 -4.78 -5.42 -4.05
CA LEU A 23 -3.62 -4.74 -3.50
C LEU A 23 -2.89 -3.89 -4.57
N GLN A 24 -2.78 -4.37 -5.80
CA GLN A 24 -2.26 -3.54 -6.90
C GLN A 24 -3.10 -2.27 -7.12
N GLN A 25 -4.42 -2.40 -7.15
CA GLN A 25 -5.32 -1.26 -7.32
C GLN A 25 -5.20 -0.27 -6.15
N ARG A 26 -5.13 -0.76 -4.92
CA ARG A 26 -4.96 0.07 -3.72
C ARG A 26 -3.60 0.77 -3.72
N ALA A 27 -2.52 0.07 -4.01
CA ALA A 27 -1.17 0.64 -4.11
C ALA A 27 -1.11 1.78 -5.13
N LEU A 28 -1.68 1.59 -6.33
CA LEU A 28 -1.75 2.65 -7.35
C LEU A 28 -2.52 3.87 -6.85
N ARG A 29 -3.62 3.68 -6.10
CA ARG A 29 -4.37 4.79 -5.49
C ARG A 29 -3.53 5.52 -4.44
N VAL A 30 -2.84 4.81 -3.55
CA VAL A 30 -1.95 5.44 -2.55
C VAL A 30 -0.87 6.27 -3.23
N GLY A 31 -0.16 5.70 -4.21
CA GLY A 31 0.92 6.40 -4.91
C GLY A 31 0.43 7.65 -5.66
N SER A 32 -0.66 7.51 -6.43
CA SER A 32 -1.22 8.64 -7.20
C SER A 32 -1.85 9.72 -6.33
N HIS A 33 -2.63 9.33 -5.30
CA HIS A 33 -3.27 10.27 -4.39
C HIS A 33 -2.22 10.99 -3.53
N GLY A 34 -1.24 10.26 -2.99
CA GLY A 34 -0.14 10.84 -2.21
C GLY A 34 0.65 11.87 -3.01
N GLN A 35 1.05 11.56 -4.25
CA GLN A 35 1.75 12.52 -5.08
C GLN A 35 0.90 13.75 -5.41
N SER A 36 -0.37 13.55 -5.78
CA SER A 36 -1.28 14.67 -6.05
C SER A 36 -1.47 15.57 -4.82
N ARG A 37 -1.55 14.97 -3.64
CA ARG A 37 -1.69 15.69 -2.37
C ARG A 37 -0.44 16.51 -2.04
N ILE A 38 0.76 15.96 -2.26
CA ILE A 38 2.02 16.70 -2.12
C ILE A 38 2.02 17.93 -3.03
N ASP A 39 1.66 17.76 -4.31
CA ASP A 39 1.66 18.87 -5.28
C ASP A 39 0.68 19.98 -4.88
N GLN A 40 -0.52 19.60 -4.41
CA GLN A 40 -1.54 20.54 -3.94
C GLN A 40 -1.09 21.31 -2.69
N LEU A 41 -0.50 20.62 -1.71
CA LEU A 41 0.00 21.25 -0.48
C LEU A 41 1.18 22.17 -0.78
N ALA A 42 2.10 21.75 -1.64
CA ALA A 42 3.22 22.57 -2.09
C ALA A 42 2.74 23.85 -2.80
N ALA A 43 1.67 23.77 -3.61
CA ALA A 43 1.05 24.95 -4.21
C ALA A 43 0.43 25.89 -3.17
N ALA A 44 -0.29 25.34 -2.18
CA ALA A 44 -0.90 26.12 -1.11
C ALA A 44 0.14 26.86 -0.25
N MET A 45 1.32 26.27 -0.05
CA MET A 45 2.41 26.89 0.72
C MET A 45 3.09 28.07 0.00
N GLN A 46 2.93 28.24 -1.33
CA GLN A 46 3.57 29.31 -2.09
C GLN A 46 2.93 30.70 -1.90
N SER A 47 1.74 30.79 -1.33
CA SER A 47 1.03 32.07 -1.12
C SER A 47 0.38 32.13 0.26
N PRO A 48 1.18 32.15 1.34
CA PRO A 48 0.64 32.23 2.70
C PRO A 48 0.03 33.63 2.96
N PRO A 49 -1.01 33.72 3.80
CA PRO A 49 -1.53 35.01 4.26
C PRO A 49 -0.46 35.77 5.06
N ASN A 50 -0.27 37.07 4.75
CA ASN A 50 0.78 37.90 5.36
C ASN A 50 0.69 38.00 6.89
N ASP A 51 -0.51 37.96 7.46
CA ASP A 51 -0.73 38.25 8.88
C ASP A 51 -0.70 37.01 9.78
N ARG A 52 -0.69 35.78 9.21
CA ARG A 52 -0.74 34.50 9.94
C ARG A 52 -0.02 33.36 9.21
N ALA A 53 1.12 33.67 8.60
CA ALA A 53 1.86 32.70 7.77
C ALA A 53 2.24 31.42 8.55
N ASP A 54 2.71 31.54 9.80
CA ASP A 54 3.15 30.36 10.57
C ASP A 54 1.99 29.43 10.97
N ASP A 55 0.86 30.00 11.39
CA ASP A 55 -0.35 29.24 11.74
C ASP A 55 -0.97 28.56 10.52
N TYR A 56 -0.74 29.13 9.33
CA TYR A 56 -1.17 28.58 8.04
C TYR A 56 -0.20 27.50 7.52
N LEU A 57 1.12 27.73 7.61
CA LEU A 57 2.13 26.83 7.06
C LEU A 57 2.35 25.57 7.90
N ARG A 58 2.21 25.66 9.23
CA ARG A 58 2.41 24.51 10.13
C ARG A 58 1.51 23.30 9.79
N PRO A 59 0.17 23.44 9.68
CA PRO A 59 -0.69 22.30 9.34
C PRO A 59 -0.44 21.79 7.91
N LEU A 60 -0.15 22.67 6.95
CA LEU A 60 0.18 22.27 5.58
C LEU A 60 1.46 21.44 5.52
N LYS A 61 2.48 21.81 6.31
CA LYS A 61 3.70 21.03 6.43
C LYS A 61 3.43 19.65 7.03
N GLY A 62 2.64 19.57 8.11
CA GLY A 62 2.25 18.29 8.70
C GLY A 62 1.54 17.37 7.70
N ALA A 63 0.56 17.90 6.97
CA ALA A 63 -0.11 17.14 5.90
C ALA A 63 0.81 16.76 4.75
N THR A 64 1.85 17.56 4.48
CA THR A 64 2.87 17.23 3.46
C THR A 64 3.74 16.08 3.93
N ASP A 65 4.19 16.10 5.19
CA ASP A 65 4.96 15.04 5.80
C ASP A 65 4.16 13.72 5.81
N ASP A 66 2.86 13.78 6.12
CA ASP A 66 1.94 12.62 6.05
C ASP A 66 1.79 12.09 4.62
N ALA A 67 1.57 12.97 3.64
CA ALA A 67 1.46 12.55 2.24
C ALA A 67 2.77 11.96 1.69
N MET A 68 3.92 12.49 2.11
CA MET A 68 5.24 11.94 1.79
C MET A 68 5.44 10.56 2.43
N ALA A 69 5.00 10.38 3.68
CA ALA A 69 5.01 9.07 4.33
C ALA A 69 4.16 8.07 3.55
N ALA A 70 2.97 8.47 3.08
CA ALA A 70 2.11 7.60 2.27
C ALA A 70 2.78 7.12 0.98
N VAL A 71 3.43 8.05 0.25
CA VAL A 71 4.19 7.72 -0.96
C VAL A 71 5.37 6.79 -0.64
N LEU A 72 6.03 6.99 0.50
CA LEU A 72 7.10 6.10 0.96
C LEU A 72 6.56 4.68 1.26
N SER A 73 5.42 4.57 1.92
CA SER A 73 4.75 3.28 2.20
C SER A 73 4.38 2.56 0.90
N TYR A 74 3.86 3.28 -0.09
CA TYR A 74 3.66 2.76 -1.45
C TYR A 74 4.95 2.21 -2.07
N HIS A 75 6.03 2.99 -2.07
CA HIS A 75 7.32 2.52 -2.62
C HIS A 75 7.87 1.29 -1.91
N ARG A 76 7.66 1.18 -0.59
CA ARG A 76 8.04 0.00 0.19
C ARG A 76 7.20 -1.22 -0.14
N ALA A 77 5.95 -1.06 -0.56
CA ALA A 77 5.07 -2.16 -0.93
C ALA A 77 5.42 -2.76 -2.32
N LEU A 78 5.99 -1.97 -3.24
CA LEU A 78 6.25 -2.40 -4.62
C LEU A 78 7.09 -3.68 -4.73
N PRO A 79 8.22 -3.87 -4.03
CA PRO A 79 9.01 -5.10 -4.13
C PRO A 79 8.24 -6.36 -3.71
N PHE A 80 7.29 -6.23 -2.77
CA PHE A 80 6.44 -7.34 -2.35
C PHE A 80 5.40 -7.66 -3.43
N LEU A 81 4.78 -6.64 -4.04
CA LEU A 81 3.87 -6.86 -5.17
C LEU A 81 4.58 -7.48 -6.38
N GLU A 82 5.82 -7.06 -6.68
CA GLU A 82 6.65 -7.66 -7.72
C GLU A 82 6.97 -9.12 -7.41
N THR A 83 7.34 -9.42 -6.16
CA THR A 83 7.59 -10.80 -5.71
C THR A 83 6.34 -11.66 -5.82
N ALA A 84 5.18 -11.13 -5.40
CA ALA A 84 3.89 -11.81 -5.53
C ALA A 84 3.56 -12.11 -7.00
N ASN A 85 3.83 -11.19 -7.92
CA ASN A 85 3.67 -11.43 -9.35
C ASN A 85 4.53 -12.61 -9.84
N SER A 86 5.81 -12.66 -9.47
CA SER A 86 6.70 -13.76 -9.85
C SER A 86 6.26 -15.12 -9.30
N LEU A 87 5.69 -15.15 -8.09
CA LEU A 87 5.11 -16.36 -7.50
C LEU A 87 3.85 -16.80 -8.26
N ILE A 88 2.97 -15.86 -8.60
CA ILE A 88 1.77 -16.11 -9.41
C ILE A 88 2.12 -16.62 -10.81
N GLU A 89 3.16 -16.07 -11.44
CA GLU A 89 3.70 -16.54 -12.71
C GLU A 89 4.26 -17.95 -12.59
N SER A 90 4.97 -18.25 -11.50
CA SER A 90 5.51 -19.60 -11.22
C SER A 90 4.39 -20.63 -11.04
N LEU A 91 3.32 -20.27 -10.32
CA LEU A 91 2.13 -21.12 -10.14
C LEU A 91 1.36 -21.39 -11.45
N ALA A 92 1.50 -20.51 -12.45
CA ALA A 92 0.89 -20.68 -13.77
C ALA A 92 1.70 -21.59 -14.70
N GLN A 93 2.97 -21.87 -14.39
CA GLN A 93 3.80 -22.78 -15.17
C GLN A 93 3.42 -24.25 -14.91
N PRO A 94 3.58 -25.14 -15.90
CA PRO A 94 3.53 -26.57 -15.66
C PRO A 94 4.60 -26.91 -14.63
N SER A 95 4.22 -27.70 -13.64
CA SER A 95 5.11 -28.04 -12.54
C SER A 95 6.26 -28.95 -13.02
N PRO A 96 7.44 -28.81 -12.42
CA PRO A 96 8.65 -29.43 -12.93
C PRO A 96 8.82 -30.92 -12.58
N SER A 97 7.97 -31.54 -11.75
CA SER A 97 8.19 -32.93 -11.29
C SER A 97 6.89 -33.69 -10.94
N ALA A 98 6.97 -34.79 -10.20
CA ALA A 98 5.82 -35.55 -9.71
C ALA A 98 5.50 -35.29 -8.22
N ASP A 99 6.37 -34.57 -7.49
CA ASP A 99 6.18 -34.08 -6.11
C ASP A 99 5.60 -32.66 -6.12
N ASP A 100 4.57 -32.45 -6.94
CA ASP A 100 4.06 -31.13 -7.30
C ASP A 100 3.20 -30.45 -6.24
N GLU A 101 2.60 -31.24 -5.36
CA GLU A 101 1.65 -30.75 -4.36
C GLU A 101 2.38 -29.98 -3.26
N GLU A 102 3.48 -30.52 -2.74
CA GLU A 102 4.31 -29.85 -1.72
C GLU A 102 4.96 -28.57 -2.27
N TRP A 103 5.48 -28.60 -3.51
CA TRP A 103 6.06 -27.41 -4.15
C TRP A 103 5.01 -26.31 -4.37
N ARG A 104 3.80 -26.68 -4.82
CA ARG A 104 2.70 -25.74 -5.03
C ARG A 104 2.24 -25.13 -3.71
N ASP A 105 2.11 -25.94 -2.66
CA ASP A 105 1.72 -25.48 -1.32
C ASP A 105 2.75 -24.50 -0.74
N GLN A 106 4.04 -24.75 -0.93
CA GLN A 106 5.10 -23.81 -0.54
C GLN A 106 5.00 -22.48 -1.28
N LEU A 107 4.70 -22.49 -2.58
CA LEU A 107 4.51 -21.26 -3.36
C LEU A 107 3.26 -20.48 -2.91
N LEU A 108 2.16 -21.18 -2.63
CA LEU A 108 0.93 -20.55 -2.13
C LEU A 108 1.12 -19.95 -0.75
N PHE A 109 1.79 -20.67 0.15
CA PHE A 109 2.15 -20.15 1.47
C PHE A 109 3.02 -18.90 1.34
N ARG A 110 4.06 -18.95 0.50
CA ARG A 110 4.95 -17.80 0.28
C ARG A 110 4.22 -16.61 -0.34
N LEU A 111 3.28 -16.86 -1.25
CA LEU A 111 2.46 -15.82 -1.85
C LEU A 111 1.59 -15.14 -0.78
N ALA A 112 0.97 -15.92 0.11
CA ALA A 112 0.18 -15.37 1.21
C ALA A 112 1.02 -14.46 2.13
N GLU A 113 2.21 -14.90 2.56
CA GLU A 113 3.11 -14.09 3.39
C GLU A 113 3.49 -12.76 2.73
N VAL A 114 3.82 -12.81 1.44
CA VAL A 114 4.24 -11.61 0.70
C VAL A 114 3.07 -10.64 0.51
N LEU A 115 1.86 -11.15 0.25
CA LEU A 115 0.65 -10.33 0.13
C LEU A 115 0.23 -9.72 1.46
N GLU A 116 0.43 -10.41 2.58
CA GLU A 116 0.18 -9.86 3.92
C GLU A 116 1.07 -8.64 4.20
N VAL A 117 2.38 -8.76 3.96
CA VAL A 117 3.31 -7.63 4.15
C VAL A 117 2.99 -6.46 3.22
N ALA A 118 2.62 -6.75 1.95
CA ALA A 118 2.16 -5.71 1.03
C ALA A 118 0.89 -5.02 1.53
N ALA A 119 -0.07 -5.79 2.07
CA ALA A 119 -1.31 -5.27 2.62
C ALA A 119 -1.09 -4.33 3.80
N ASP A 120 -0.18 -4.67 4.71
CA ASP A 120 0.17 -3.82 5.86
C ASP A 120 0.77 -2.50 5.41
N LEU A 121 1.73 -2.53 4.47
CA LEU A 121 2.37 -1.32 3.94
C LEU A 121 1.39 -0.42 3.18
N ILE A 122 0.48 -1.01 2.41
CA ILE A 122 -0.55 -0.25 1.69
C ILE A 122 -1.55 0.36 2.67
N SER A 123 -1.97 -0.37 3.69
CA SER A 123 -2.90 0.13 4.71
C SER A 123 -2.29 1.25 5.55
N GLU A 124 -0.99 1.15 5.86
CA GLU A 124 -0.23 2.24 6.50
C GLU A 124 -0.21 3.49 5.61
N GLY A 125 0.01 3.34 4.30
CA GLY A 125 -0.03 4.45 3.35
C GLY A 125 -1.41 5.09 3.24
N GLU A 126 -2.48 4.30 3.25
CA GLU A 126 -3.87 4.79 3.28
C GLU A 126 -4.15 5.59 4.57
N ALA A 127 -3.75 5.07 5.74
CA ALA A 127 -3.92 5.74 7.02
C ALA A 127 -3.18 7.09 7.09
N GLN A 128 -1.98 7.16 6.52
CA GLN A 128 -1.21 8.42 6.43
C GLN A 128 -1.94 9.47 5.57
N LEU A 129 -2.55 9.06 4.45
CA LEU A 129 -3.35 9.96 3.63
C LEU A 129 -4.62 10.43 4.34
N GLU A 130 -5.29 9.54 5.07
CA GLU A 130 -6.48 9.88 5.86
C GLU A 130 -6.16 10.88 6.98
N HIS A 131 -5.03 10.70 7.65
CA HIS A 131 -4.55 11.62 8.69
C HIS A 131 -4.29 13.03 8.12
N GLY A 132 -3.60 13.12 6.97
CA GLY A 132 -3.29 14.38 6.29
C GLY A 132 -4.47 15.00 5.52
N ALA A 133 -5.60 14.30 5.37
CA ALA A 133 -6.76 14.78 4.62
C ALA A 133 -7.53 15.90 5.33
N GLY A 134 -7.45 15.98 6.66
CA GLY A 134 -8.16 16.98 7.47
C GLY A 134 -7.70 18.44 7.28
N VAL A 135 -6.59 18.65 6.55
CA VAL A 135 -6.11 20.00 6.22
C VAL A 135 -6.80 20.50 4.95
N GLU A 136 -7.74 21.44 5.12
CA GLU A 136 -8.42 22.10 4.01
C GLU A 136 -7.45 22.97 3.20
N LEU A 137 -7.48 22.84 1.88
CA LEU A 137 -6.71 23.68 0.97
C LEU A 137 -7.49 24.98 0.74
N PRO A 138 -6.84 26.16 0.76
CA PRO A 138 -7.54 27.39 0.42
C PRO A 138 -8.00 27.37 -1.04
N GLY A 139 -9.30 27.60 -1.25
CA GLY A 139 -9.94 27.59 -2.57
C GLY A 139 -10.94 26.45 -2.82
N SER A 140 -11.21 25.59 -1.83
CA SER A 140 -12.23 24.53 -1.95
C SER A 140 -13.68 24.99 -1.78
N PHE A 141 -13.93 26.30 -1.65
CA PHE A 141 -15.28 26.87 -1.65
C PHE A 141 -15.64 27.31 -3.08
N LEU A 142 -16.26 26.42 -3.84
CA LEU A 142 -17.16 26.78 -4.94
C LEU A 142 -18.60 26.75 -4.43
#